data_AF-A0A3A8IVJ9-F1
#
_entry.id   AF-A0A3A8IVJ9-F1
#
_cell.length_a   1.000
_cell.length_b   1.000
_cell.length_c   1.000
_cell.angle_alpha   90.00
_cell.angle_beta   90.00
_cell.angle_gamma   90.00
#
_symmetry.space_group_name_H-M   'P 1'
#
loop_
_entity.id
_entity.type
_entity.pdbx_description
1 polymer ?
#
loop_
_entity_poly.entity_id
_entity_poly.type
_entity_poly.pdbx_seq_one_letter_code
_entity_poly.pdbx_strand_id
1 'polypeptide(L)'
;MSDVPAPSPLALEDALTRASEEHQLPSYYQSSVRPLLRDPEGRWPHCCGGGCEPCAQTLIRVALRTLELMGTPRQSPPPDF
;
A
#
# COMPACT_ATOMS: atom_id res chain seq x y z
N MET A 1 30.05 4.88 5.27
CA MET A 1 28.62 5.07 5.52
C MET A 1 28.05 5.54 4.20
N SER A 2 27.54 4.63 3.37
CA SER A 2 27.04 5.00 2.03
C SER A 2 25.68 5.65 2.19
N ASP A 3 25.63 6.95 1.97
CA ASP A 3 24.40 7.71 1.77
C ASP A 3 23.78 7.19 0.47
N VAL A 4 22.83 6.28 0.59
CA VAL A 4 22.00 5.84 -0.55
C VAL A 4 21.05 7.01 -0.79
N PRO A 5 21.15 7.73 -1.93
CA PRO A 5 20.21 8.79 -2.23
C PRO A 5 18.81 8.19 -2.20
N ALA A 6 17.93 8.76 -1.38
CA ALA A 6 16.55 8.34 -1.32
C ALA A 6 16.00 8.30 -2.75
N PRO A 7 15.42 7.17 -3.19
CA PRO A 7 14.93 7.05 -4.55
C PRO A 7 13.91 8.16 -4.82
N SER A 8 13.96 8.73 -6.02
CA SER A 8 12.95 9.66 -6.51
C SER A 8 11.56 9.04 -6.35
N PRO A 9 10.53 9.83 -6.01
CA PRO A 9 9.15 9.35 -6.00
C PRO A 9 8.82 8.55 -7.26
N LEU A 10 8.30 7.33 -7.08
CA LEU A 10 7.90 6.47 -8.17
C LEU A 10 6.53 6.88 -8.72
N ALA A 11 6.29 6.60 -10.00
CA ALA A 11 4.96 6.69 -10.57
C ALA A 11 4.02 5.65 -9.91
N LEU A 12 2.71 5.94 -9.88
CA LEU A 12 1.71 5.12 -9.20
C LEU A 12 1.78 3.62 -9.56
N GLU A 13 1.89 3.31 -10.85
CA GLU A 13 1.90 1.91 -11.33
C GLU A 13 3.17 1.17 -10.92
N ASP A 14 4.33 1.83 -10.98
CA ASP A 14 5.62 1.25 -10.57
C ASP A 14 5.66 1.07 -9.05
N ALA A 15 5.17 2.06 -8.30
CA ALA A 15 5.06 2.02 -6.85
C ALA A 15 4.11 0.91 -6.38
N LEU A 16 2.97 0.73 -7.07
CA LEU A 16 2.00 -0.30 -6.77
C LEU A 16 2.54 -1.70 -7.10
N THR A 17 3.21 -1.85 -8.24
CA THR A 17 3.84 -3.12 -8.64
C THR A 17 4.89 -3.53 -7.61
N ARG A 18 5.83 -2.64 -7.30
CA ARG A 18 6.87 -2.87 -6.31
C ARG A 18 6.31 -3.20 -4.92
N ALA A 19 5.34 -2.42 -4.43
CA ALA A 19 4.72 -2.68 -3.12
C ALA A 19 3.99 -4.03 -3.09
N SER A 20 3.35 -4.41 -4.21
CA SER A 20 2.68 -5.71 -4.32
C SER A 20 3.68 -6.86 -4.24
N GLU A 21 4.81 -6.76 -4.93
CA GLU A 21 5.89 -7.74 -4.88
C GLU A 21 6.49 -7.86 -3.47
N GLU A 22 6.77 -6.73 -2.80
CA GLU A 22 7.31 -6.68 -1.43
C GLU A 22 6.38 -7.38 -0.41
N HIS A 23 5.06 -7.34 -0.63
CA HIS A 23 4.07 -7.97 0.23
C HIS A 23 3.47 -9.28 -0.33
N GLN A 24 4.05 -9.82 -1.40
CA GLN A 24 3.58 -11.04 -2.06
C GLN A 24 2.09 -11.00 -2.44
N LEU A 25 1.57 -9.82 -2.78
CA LEU A 25 0.21 -9.65 -3.27
C LEU A 25 0.17 -9.97 -4.78
N PRO A 26 -0.59 -10.99 -5.21
CA PRO A 26 -0.76 -11.26 -6.62
C PRO A 26 -1.26 -10.03 -7.41
N SER A 27 -0.72 -9.82 -8.61
CA SER A 27 -0.99 -8.62 -9.41
C SER A 27 -2.48 -8.40 -9.71
N TYR A 28 -3.28 -9.47 -9.82
CA TYR A 28 -4.72 -9.36 -10.05
C TYR A 28 -5.47 -8.68 -8.88
N TYR A 29 -4.91 -8.67 -7.68
CA TYR A 29 -5.46 -7.94 -6.52
C TYR A 29 -5.04 -6.48 -6.45
N GLN A 30 -4.14 -5.99 -7.31
CA GLN A 30 -3.75 -4.57 -7.34
C GLN A 30 -4.95 -3.65 -7.58
N SER A 31 -5.94 -4.13 -8.34
CA SER A 31 -7.21 -3.42 -8.56
C SER A 31 -7.96 -3.14 -7.25
N SER A 32 -7.83 -4.01 -6.24
CA SER A 32 -8.41 -3.84 -4.90
C SER A 32 -7.66 -2.81 -4.05
N VAL A 33 -6.41 -2.48 -4.39
CA VAL A 33 -5.59 -1.48 -3.68
C VAL A 33 -5.88 -0.06 -4.19
N ARG A 34 -6.12 0.09 -5.50
CA ARG A 34 -6.34 1.40 -6.16
C ARG A 34 -7.36 2.32 -5.46
N PRO A 35 -8.50 1.84 -4.92
CA PRO A 35 -9.42 2.69 -4.17
C PRO A 35 -8.79 3.36 -2.95
N LEU A 36 -7.89 2.66 -2.24
CA LEU A 36 -7.20 3.16 -1.05
C LEU A 36 -6.18 4.27 -1.40
N LEU A 37 -5.63 4.23 -2.61
CA LEU A 37 -4.67 5.21 -3.12
C LEU A 37 -5.35 6.48 -3.66
N ARG A 38 -6.61 6.37 -4.10
CA ARG A 38 -7.39 7.53 -4.58
C ARG A 38 -7.78 8.47 -3.44
N ASP A 39 -8.10 7.90 -2.28
CA ASP A 39 -8.39 8.65 -1.06
C ASP A 39 -7.50 8.13 0.08
N PRO A 40 -6.22 8.56 0.13
CA PRO A 40 -5.24 8.08 1.10
C PRO A 40 -5.63 8.35 2.54
N GLU A 41 -6.38 9.43 2.81
CA GLU A 41 -6.84 9.83 4.15
C GLU A 41 -8.26 9.31 4.46
N GLY A 42 -8.92 8.70 3.47
CA GLY A 42 -10.25 8.13 3.58
C GLY A 42 -10.38 6.94 4.53
N ARG A 43 -11.59 6.37 4.54
CA ARG A 43 -11.92 5.22 5.38
C ARG A 43 -11.43 3.93 4.74
N TRP A 44 -10.49 3.25 5.40
CA TRP A 44 -9.94 1.98 4.96
C TRP A 44 -10.68 0.79 5.61
N PRO A 45 -10.74 -0.38 4.96
CA PRO A 45 -11.38 -1.57 5.51
C PRO A 45 -10.60 -2.13 6.70
N HIS A 46 -11.27 -2.69 7.69
CA HIS A 46 -10.62 -3.39 8.80
C HIS A 46 -10.39 -4.87 8.45
N CYS A 47 -9.31 -5.45 8.98
CA CYS A 47 -9.16 -6.90 8.95
C CYS A 47 -10.20 -7.52 9.90
N CYS A 48 -11.04 -8.43 9.40
CA CYS A 48 -12.04 -9.11 10.22
C CYS A 48 -11.48 -10.32 11.00
N GLY A 49 -10.20 -10.66 10.83
CA GLY A 49 -9.60 -11.86 11.42
C GLY A 49 -10.10 -13.20 10.84
N GLY A 50 -11.02 -13.18 9.89
CA GLY A 50 -11.69 -14.38 9.34
C GLY A 50 -10.97 -15.08 8.19
N GLY A 51 -9.73 -14.70 7.87
CA GLY A 51 -8.97 -15.34 6.77
C GLY A 51 -9.50 -15.01 5.37
N CYS A 52 -10.07 -13.81 5.16
CA CYS A 52 -10.50 -13.38 3.82
C CYS A 52 -9.33 -13.32 2.83
N GLU A 53 -9.57 -13.72 1.58
CA GLU A 53 -8.61 -13.61 0.50
C GLU A 53 -9.10 -12.59 -0.56
N PRO A 54 -8.37 -11.49 -0.81
CA PRO A 54 -7.14 -11.08 -0.14
C PRO A 54 -7.44 -10.44 1.22
N CYS A 55 -6.56 -10.66 2.20
CA CYS A 55 -6.72 -10.07 3.52
C CYS A 55 -6.67 -8.54 3.42
N ALA A 56 -7.66 -7.86 4.01
CA ALA A 56 -7.71 -6.40 4.05
C ALA A 56 -6.42 -5.78 4.62
N GLN A 57 -5.79 -6.43 5.60
CA GLN A 57 -4.51 -6.01 6.15
C GLN A 57 -3.39 -6.03 5.10
N THR A 58 -3.36 -7.03 4.21
CA THR A 58 -2.37 -7.07 3.12
C THR A 58 -2.61 -5.94 2.13
N LEU A 59 -3.88 -5.68 1.75
CA LEU A 59 -4.21 -4.55 0.88
C LEU A 59 -3.79 -3.21 1.48
N ILE A 60 -4.02 -3.02 2.78
CA ILE A 60 -3.60 -1.83 3.54
C ILE A 60 -2.07 -1.69 3.55
N ARG A 61 -1.33 -2.76 3.83
CA ARG A 61 0.14 -2.72 3.83
C ARG A 61 0.69 -2.32 2.46
N VAL A 62 0.16 -2.92 1.39
CA VAL A 62 0.52 -2.54 0.02
C VAL A 62 0.19 -1.07 -0.23
N ALA A 63 -1.00 -0.59 0.15
CA ALA A 63 -1.40 0.80 -0.05
C ALA A 63 -0.45 1.79 0.66
N LEU A 64 -0.12 1.55 1.94
CA LEU A 64 0.83 2.38 2.69
C LEU A 64 2.18 2.42 2.00
N ARG A 65 2.68 1.25 1.60
CA ARG A 65 3.98 1.15 0.95
C ARG A 65 4.01 1.84 -0.41
N THR A 66 2.93 1.75 -1.19
CA THR A 66 2.79 2.49 -2.45
C THR A 66 2.84 3.99 -2.21
N LEU A 67 2.13 4.50 -1.19
CA LEU A 67 2.13 5.92 -0.84
C LEU A 67 3.50 6.43 -0.38
N GLU A 68 4.25 5.62 0.39
CA GLU A 68 5.64 5.91 0.75
C GLU A 68 6.54 6.01 -0.49
N LEU A 69 6.44 5.04 -1.40
CA LEU A 69 7.23 5.00 -2.64
C LEU A 69 6.89 6.17 -3.58
N MET A 70 5.66 6.67 -3.55
CA MET A 70 5.22 7.87 -4.27
C MET A 70 5.61 9.18 -3.57
N GLY A 71 6.23 9.13 -2.39
CA GLY A 71 6.58 10.32 -1.61
C GLY A 71 5.38 11.07 -1.02
N THR A 72 4.21 10.42 -0.95
CA THR A 72 2.97 10.99 -0.38
C THR A 72 2.43 10.07 0.72
N PRO A 73 3.20 9.82 1.80
CA PRO A 73 2.77 8.92 2.86
C PRO A 73 1.46 9.41 3.50
N ARG A 74 0.57 8.47 3.82
CA ARG A 74 -0.62 8.75 4.63
C ARG A 74 -0.17 9.36 5.96
N GLN A 75 -0.83 10.44 6.38
CA GLN A 75 -0.51 11.17 7.61
C GLN A 75 -1.29 10.64 8.82
N SER A 76 -2.57 10.29 8.60
CA SER A 76 -3.40 9.72 9.65
C SER A 76 -3.02 8.26 9.92
N PRO A 77 -3.12 7.76 11.17
CA PRO A 77 -2.89 6.35 11.42
C PRO A 77 -3.86 5.50 10.57
N PRO A 78 -3.41 4.35 10.02
CA PRO A 78 -4.31 3.37 9.48
C PRO A 78 -5.19 2.81 10.62
N PRO A 79 -6.37 2.27 10.31
CA PRO A 79 -7.20 1.61 11.31
C PRO A 79 -6.42 0.53 12.08
N ASP A 80 -6.66 0.43 13.38
CA ASP A 80 -6.02 -0.55 14.26
C ASP A 80 -6.29 -1.99 13.78
N PHE A 81 -5.29 -2.86 13.97
CA PHE A 81 -5.28 -4.26 13.51
C PHE A 81 -5.71 -5.25 14.59
#